data_AF-A0A7D6I793-F1
#
_entry.id   AF-A0A7D6I793-F1
#
_cell.length_a   1.000
_cell.length_b   1.000
_cell.length_c   1.000
_cell.angle_alpha   90.00
_cell.angle_beta   90.00
_cell.angle_gamma   90.00
#
_symmetry.space_group_name_H-M   'P 1'
#
loop_
_entity.id
_entity.type
_entity.pdbx_description
1 polymer ?
#
loop_
_entity_poly.entity_id
_entity_poly.type
_entity_poly.pdbx_seq_one_letter_code
_entity_poly.pdbx_strand_id
1 'polypeptide(L)' 'MKLHINKMLKAAGSPQGSKYYNYIQLAKKRGLTQSQTAKHLCISISTVKRNWDGAVID' A
#
# COMPACT_ATOMS: atom_id res chain seq x y z
N MET A 1 21.29 39.18 -6.16
CA MET A 1 20.89 38.04 -7.01
C MET A 1 20.37 36.93 -6.09
N LYS A 2 19.05 36.82 -5.88
CA LYS A 2 18.46 35.78 -5.01
C LYS A 2 18.07 34.59 -5.89
N LEU A 3 18.81 33.48 -5.75
CA LEU A 3 18.47 32.21 -6.37
C LEU A 3 17.18 31.70 -5.73
N HIS A 4 16.08 31.69 -6.49
CA HIS A 4 14.88 30.93 -6.15
C HIS A 4 15.21 29.45 -6.29
N ILE A 5 15.67 28.84 -5.20
CA ILE A 5 15.91 27.41 -5.12
C ILE A 5 14.55 26.72 -5.07
N ASN A 6 14.04 26.44 -6.26
CA ASN A 6 13.25 25.29 -6.65
C ASN A 6 12.71 24.42 -5.51
N LYS A 7 11.41 24.56 -5.23
CA LYS A 7 10.41 23.49 -5.38
C LYS A 7 10.90 22.08 -5.00
N MET A 8 11.44 21.92 -3.79
CA MET A 8 11.52 20.63 -3.11
C MET A 8 10.80 20.77 -1.78
N LEU A 9 9.48 20.99 -1.87
CA LEU A 9 8.58 20.47 -0.85
C LEU A 9 8.74 18.95 -0.90
N LYS A 10 9.77 18.44 -0.21
CA LYS A 10 9.81 17.07 0.30
C LYS A 10 8.48 16.94 1.01
N ALA A 11 7.51 16.29 0.40
CA ALA A 11 6.27 15.96 1.07
C ALA A 11 6.68 15.25 2.35
N ALA A 12 6.46 15.90 3.49
CA ALA A 12 6.73 15.36 4.81
C ALA A 12 5.70 14.25 5.05
N GLY A 13 5.94 13.12 4.42
CA GLY A 13 5.12 11.92 4.45
C GLY A 13 5.98 10.78 3.94
N SER A 14 5.99 9.66 4.66
CA SER A 14 6.59 8.42 4.17
C SER A 14 6.08 8.14 2.76
N PRO A 15 6.92 7.62 1.84
CA PRO A 15 6.50 7.30 0.48
C PRO A 15 5.18 6.51 0.56
N GLN A 16 4.15 7.05 -0.10
CA GLN A 16 2.75 6.67 0.11
C GLN A 16 2.56 5.14 0.11
N GLY A 17 2.01 4.62 1.20
CA GLY A 17 1.60 3.22 1.35
C GLY A 17 2.60 2.34 2.11
N SER A 18 2.08 1.30 2.80
CA SER A 18 2.97 0.28 3.35
C SER A 18 3.74 -0.41 2.22
N LYS A 19 4.93 -0.96 2.50
CA LYS A 19 5.67 -1.80 1.54
C LYS A 19 4.84 -2.94 0.94
N TYR A 20 3.72 -3.29 1.58
CA TYR A 20 2.80 -4.34 1.16
C TYR A 20 1.65 -3.86 0.28
N TYR A 21 1.39 -2.55 0.19
CA TYR A 21 0.23 -2.00 -0.52
C TYR A 21 0.17 -2.48 -1.97
N ASN A 22 1.25 -2.29 -2.74
CA ASN A 22 1.30 -2.71 -4.14
C ASN A 22 1.10 -4.22 -4.31
N TYR A 23 1.70 -5.03 -3.44
CA TYR A 23 1.56 -6.49 -3.48
C TYR A 23 0.14 -6.95 -3.14
N ILE A 24 -0.50 -6.30 -2.15
CA ILE A 24 -1.89 -6.57 -1.76
C ILE A 24 -2.84 -6.21 -2.89
N GLN A 25 -2.65 -5.06 -3.55
CA GLN A 25 -3.46 -4.66 -4.70
C GLN A 25 -3.26 -5.59 -5.90
N LEU A 26 -2.04 -6.09 -6.12
CA LEU A 26 -1.78 -7.08 -7.17
C LEU A 26 -2.46 -8.43 -6.88
N ALA A 27 -2.42 -8.89 -5.63
CA ALA A 27 -3.11 -10.12 -5.20
C ALA A 27 -4.64 -9.99 -5.36
N LYS A 28 -5.21 -8.84 -4.97
CA LYS A 28 -6.62 -8.51 -5.19
C LYS A 28 -6.99 -8.55 -6.68
N LYS A 29 -6.18 -7.93 -7.55
CA LYS A 29 -6.39 -7.95 -9.01
C LYS A 29 -6.34 -9.37 -9.61
N ARG A 30 -5.61 -10.28 -8.97
CA ARG A 30 -5.56 -11.70 -9.33
C ARG A 30 -6.75 -12.51 -8.78
N GLY A 31 -7.67 -11.87 -8.06
CA GLY A 31 -8.86 -12.51 -7.51
C GLY A 31 -8.64 -13.24 -6.18
N LEU A 32 -7.50 -13.04 -5.51
CA LEU A 32 -7.29 -13.63 -4.19
C LEU A 32 -8.18 -12.94 -3.15
N THR A 33 -8.70 -13.70 -2.20
CA THR A 33 -9.39 -13.16 -1.02
C THR A 33 -8.38 -12.52 -0.05
N GLN A 34 -8.86 -11.80 0.96
CA GLN A 34 -7.98 -11.24 2.00
C GLN A 34 -7.18 -12.33 2.72
N SER A 35 -7.87 -13.42 3.08
CA SER A 35 -7.31 -14.59 3.76
C SER A 35 -6.25 -15.31 2.92
N GLN A 36 -6.50 -15.46 1.61
CA GLN A 36 -5.52 -16.01 0.67
C GLN A 36 -4.32 -15.07 0.49
N THR A 37 -4.56 -13.76 0.40
CA THR A 37 -3.50 -12.75 0.25
C THR A 37 -2.56 -12.74 1.45
N ALA A 38 -3.10 -12.86 2.68
CA ALA A 38 -2.30 -12.93 3.90
C ALA A 38 -1.36 -14.15 3.88
N LYS A 39 -1.86 -15.31 3.48
CA LYS A 39 -1.06 -16.53 3.31
C LYS A 39 -0.03 -16.40 2.20
N HIS A 40 -0.43 -15.86 1.04
CA HIS A 40 0.45 -15.71 -0.14
C HIS A 40 1.63 -14.76 0.11
N LEU A 41 1.39 -13.66 0.83
CA LEU A 41 2.40 -12.66 1.12
C LEU A 41 3.14 -12.91 2.46
N CYS A 42 2.78 -13.97 3.19
CA CYS A 42 3.29 -14.28 4.52
C CYS A 42 3.22 -13.07 5.49
N ILE A 43 2.07 -12.39 5.51
CA ILE A 43 1.81 -11.24 6.39
C ILE A 43 0.53 -11.44 7.20
N SER A 44 0.38 -10.66 8.28
CA SER A 44 -0.84 -10.70 9.07
C SER A 44 -2.06 -10.26 8.26
N ILE A 45 -3.21 -10.92 8.49
CA ILE A 45 -4.49 -10.53 7.90
C ILE A 45 -4.86 -9.08 8.26
N SER A 46 -4.45 -8.59 9.43
CA SER A 46 -4.63 -7.19 9.84
C SER A 46 -3.84 -6.20 8.97
N THR A 47 -2.68 -6.60 8.46
CA THR A 47 -1.91 -5.79 7.52
C THR A 47 -2.58 -5.78 6.15
N VAL A 48 -3.11 -6.92 5.70
CA VAL A 48 -3.94 -7.00 4.48
C VAL A 48 -5.13 -6.06 4.60
N LYS A 49 -5.96 -6.20 5.63
CA LYS A 49 -7.17 -5.40 5.87
C LYS A 49 -6.90 -3.89 5.88
N ARG A 50 -5.84 -3.44 6.56
CA ARG A 50 -5.44 -2.01 6.59
C ARG A 50 -5.08 -1.43 5.22
N ASN A 51 -4.67 -2.26 4.28
CA ASN A 51 -4.22 -1.85 2.94
C ASN A 51 -5.17 -2.38 1.83
N TRP A 52 -6.28 -3.01 2.21
CA TRP A 52 -7.29 -3.55 1.30
C TRP A 52 -8.27 -2.45 0.97
N ASP A 53 -7.91 -1.62 0.00
CA ASP A 53 -8.76 -0.51 -0.43
C ASP A 53 -10.09 -1.07 -0.99
N GLY A 54 -11.23 -0.73 -0.37
CA GLY A 54 -12.57 -1.18 -0.76
C GLY A 54 -13.22 -2.27 0.13
N ALA A 55 -14.35 -2.83 -0.34
CA ALA A 55 -15.16 -3.77 0.43
C ALA A 55 -14.39 -5.03 0.85
N VAL A 56 -14.72 -5.54 2.05
CA VAL A 56 -14.18 -6.79 2.58
C VAL A 56 -14.69 -7.95 1.72
N ILE A 57 -13.77 -8.68 1.10
CA ILE A 57 -14.05 -9.93 0.37
C ILE A 57 -13.31 -11.03 1.13
N ASP A 58 -14.07 -11.85 1.87
CA ASP A 58 -13.59 -13.04 2.56
C ASP A 58 -14.01 -14.30 1.79
#